data_AF-A0A8T7EV47-F1
#
_entry.id   AF-A0A8T7EV47-F1
#
_cell.length_a   1.000
_cell.length_b   1.000
_cell.length_c   1.000
_cell.angle_alpha   90.00
_cell.angle_beta   90.00
_cell.angle_gamma   90.00
#
_symmetry.space_group_name_H-M   'P 1'
#
loop_
_entity.id
_entity.type
_entity.pdbx_description
1 polymer ?
#
loop_
_entity_poly.entity_id
_entity_poly.type
_entity_poly.pdbx_seq_one_letter_code
_entity_poly.pdbx_strand_id
1 'polypeptide(L)'
;MLIHALKEAVRQTPNGTAHILLEPLNRYETPYLKTLAHAASICKMADSPRVKIMADLFHMGLEERNLPAALADNAALIGHVHLADSNRQLPGHGHTDFTACFKALRAAHYEGWFALECGVTGDPVEVLPAAVGVLRACWDAAG
;
A
#
# COMPACT_ATOMS: atom_id res chain seq x y z
N MET A 1 -20.13 11.57 -6.66
CA MET A 1 -20.35 10.27 -7.32
C MET A 1 -19.61 9.13 -6.63
N LEU A 2 -18.27 9.16 -6.50
CA LEU A 2 -17.48 8.08 -5.88
C LEU A 2 -17.95 7.69 -4.46
N ILE A 3 -18.07 8.66 -3.54
CA ILE A 3 -18.52 8.38 -2.16
C ILE A 3 -19.87 7.67 -2.11
N HIS A 4 -20.80 8.09 -2.98
CA HIS A 4 -22.11 7.46 -3.08
C HIS A 4 -21.99 6.00 -3.54
N ALA A 5 -21.16 5.73 -4.54
CA ALA A 5 -20.92 4.37 -5.04
C ALA A 5 -20.27 3.47 -3.97
N LEU A 6 -19.31 3.98 -3.20
CA LEU A 6 -18.69 3.25 -2.09
C LEU A 6 -19.72 2.90 -1.01
N LYS A 7 -20.54 3.87 -0.60
CA LYS A 7 -21.62 3.64 0.37
C LYS A 7 -22.62 2.62 -0.15
N GLU A 8 -22.97 2.68 -1.43
CA GLU A 8 -23.89 1.74 -2.04
C GLU A 8 -23.32 0.32 -2.11
N ALA A 9 -22.06 0.15 -2.53
CA ALA A 9 -21.39 -1.15 -2.55
C ALA A 9 -21.35 -1.80 -1.16
N VAL A 10 -21.10 -1.00 -0.12
CA VAL A 10 -21.19 -1.44 1.28
C VAL A 10 -22.62 -1.83 1.62
N ARG A 11 -23.64 -1.01 1.31
CA ARG A 11 -25.05 -1.31 1.62
C ARG A 11 -25.56 -2.58 0.96
N GLN A 12 -25.15 -2.86 -0.28
CA GLN A 12 -25.56 -4.06 -1.02
C GLN A 12 -24.97 -5.36 -0.46
N THR A 13 -23.94 -5.26 0.39
CA THR A 13 -23.27 -6.41 1.02
C THR A 13 -23.31 -6.30 2.55
N PRO A 14 -24.49 -6.24 3.19
CA PRO A 14 -24.58 -5.92 4.62
C PRO A 14 -23.79 -6.91 5.50
N ASN A 15 -23.77 -8.19 5.13
CA ASN A 15 -23.04 -9.26 5.81
C ASN A 15 -21.66 -9.56 5.20
N GLY A 16 -21.18 -8.72 4.27
CA GLY A 16 -19.87 -8.90 3.64
C GLY A 16 -18.73 -8.58 4.60
N THR A 17 -17.67 -9.39 4.57
CA THR A 17 -16.44 -9.18 5.33
C THR A 17 -15.32 -8.57 4.48
N ALA A 18 -15.48 -8.58 3.16
CA ALA A 18 -14.48 -8.04 2.24
C ALA A 18 -14.31 -6.51 2.40
N HIS A 19 -13.08 -6.05 2.26
CA HIS A 19 -12.76 -4.64 2.18
C HIS A 19 -12.76 -4.16 0.72
N ILE A 20 -13.24 -2.94 0.50
CA ILE A 20 -13.00 -2.16 -0.72
C ILE A 20 -11.73 -1.35 -0.46
N LEU A 21 -10.69 -1.62 -1.24
CA LEU A 21 -9.41 -0.95 -1.12
C LEU A 21 -9.27 0.16 -2.16
N LEU A 22 -9.03 1.38 -1.72
CA LEU A 22 -8.71 2.51 -2.57
C LEU A 22 -7.20 2.57 -2.74
N GLU A 23 -6.71 2.42 -3.96
CA GLU A 23 -5.30 2.53 -4.30
C GLU A 23 -5.02 3.88 -4.94
N PRO A 24 -4.19 4.73 -4.29
CA PRO A 24 -3.62 5.87 -4.97
C PRO A 24 -2.55 5.44 -5.97
N LEU A 25 -2.71 5.86 -7.22
CA LEU A 25 -1.75 5.57 -8.29
C LEU A 25 -0.92 6.82 -8.60
N ASN A 26 0.21 6.64 -9.29
CA ASN A 26 1.04 7.78 -9.68
C ASN A 26 0.36 8.64 -10.78
N ARG A 27 0.89 9.85 -10.97
CA ARG A 27 0.37 10.85 -11.94
C ARG A 27 0.34 10.40 -13.40
N TYR A 28 1.04 9.33 -13.76
CA TYR A 28 1.04 8.79 -15.12
C TYR A 28 -0.11 7.81 -15.38
N GLU A 29 -0.72 7.28 -14.31
CA GLU A 29 -1.78 6.27 -14.40
C GLU A 29 -3.15 6.82 -14.03
N THR A 30 -3.20 7.83 -13.16
CA THR A 30 -4.45 8.49 -12.80
C THR A 30 -4.29 10.00 -12.58
N PRO A 31 -5.23 10.82 -13.07
CA PRO A 31 -5.27 12.22 -12.69
C PRO A 31 -5.88 12.42 -11.28
N TYR A 32 -6.57 11.43 -10.72
CA TYR A 32 -7.52 11.63 -9.62
C TYR A 32 -6.95 11.34 -8.22
N LEU A 33 -6.70 10.07 -7.89
CA LEU A 33 -6.33 9.63 -6.55
C LEU A 33 -4.86 9.22 -6.52
N LYS A 34 -4.00 10.01 -5.85
CA LYS A 34 -2.54 9.87 -5.95
C LYS A 34 -1.78 9.80 -4.63
N THR A 35 -2.38 10.26 -3.53
CA THR A 35 -1.76 10.23 -2.20
C THR A 35 -2.63 9.49 -1.20
N LEU A 36 -1.98 8.89 -0.19
CA LEU A 36 -2.65 8.24 0.93
C LEU A 36 -3.53 9.23 1.70
N ALA A 37 -3.09 10.48 1.85
CA ALA A 37 -3.89 11.53 2.50
C ALA A 37 -5.22 11.80 1.75
N HIS A 38 -5.20 11.81 0.41
CA HIS A 38 -6.42 11.95 -0.38
C HIS A 38 -7.31 10.70 -0.21
N ALA A 39 -6.75 9.49 -0.27
CA ALA A 39 -7.52 8.26 -0.03
C ALA A 39 -8.14 8.22 1.37
N ALA A 40 -7.39 8.64 2.39
CA ALA A 40 -7.88 8.73 3.75
C ALA A 40 -9.07 9.67 3.89
N SER A 41 -9.07 10.80 3.17
CA SER A 41 -10.23 11.70 3.15
C SER A 41 -11.48 11.02 2.54
N ILE A 42 -11.30 10.21 1.49
CA ILE A 42 -12.37 9.44 0.84
C ILE A 42 -12.89 8.35 1.78
N CYS A 43 -12.01 7.59 2.45
CA CYS A 43 -12.39 6.59 3.46
C CYS A 43 -13.23 7.20 4.57
N LYS A 44 -12.82 8.36 5.10
CA LYS A 44 -13.57 9.10 6.14
C LYS A 44 -14.96 9.53 5.65
N MET A 45 -15.06 10.02 4.42
CA MET A 45 -16.35 10.41 3.82
C MET A 45 -17.26 9.20 3.51
N ALA A 46 -16.67 8.06 3.14
CA ALA A 46 -17.38 6.81 2.92
C ALA A 46 -17.97 6.24 4.23
N ASP A 47 -17.36 6.59 5.38
CA ASP A 47 -17.88 6.31 6.72
C ASP A 47 -18.23 4.83 6.94
N SER A 48 -17.28 3.96 6.58
CA SER A 48 -17.44 2.52 6.72
C SER A 48 -16.09 1.87 6.99
N PRO A 49 -15.99 0.95 7.98
CA PRO A 49 -14.74 0.24 8.26
C PRO A 49 -14.33 -0.69 7.11
N ARG A 50 -15.23 -0.97 6.14
CA ARG A 50 -14.94 -1.78 4.96
C ARG A 50 -14.30 -0.99 3.81
N VAL A 51 -14.17 0.33 3.91
CA VAL A 51 -13.47 1.13 2.90
C VAL A 51 -12.10 1.52 3.45
N LYS A 52 -11.06 0.90 2.92
CA LYS A 52 -9.68 1.02 3.40
C LYS A 52 -8.76 1.45 2.25
N ILE A 53 -7.49 1.68 2.57
CA ILE A 53 -6.46 2.11 1.62
C ILE A 53 -5.57 0.92 1.24
N MET A 54 -5.25 0.80 -0.04
CA MET A 54 -4.12 0.02 -0.52
C MET A 54 -2.94 0.97 -0.72
N ALA A 55 -1.88 0.78 0.05
CA ALA A 55 -0.67 1.59 -0.05
C ALA A 55 0.34 0.88 -0.94
N ASP A 56 0.64 1.45 -2.11
CA ASP A 56 1.64 0.89 -3.02
C ASP A 56 2.92 1.72 -2.97
N LEU A 57 4.04 1.10 -2.59
CA LEU A 57 5.30 1.83 -2.40
C LEU A 57 5.89 2.37 -3.69
N PHE A 58 5.62 1.77 -4.85
CA PHE A 58 6.04 2.30 -6.13
C PHE A 58 5.27 3.57 -6.48
N HIS A 59 3.94 3.57 -6.40
CA HIS A 59 3.14 4.78 -6.67
C HIS A 59 3.45 5.88 -5.66
N MET A 60 3.57 5.53 -4.37
CA MET A 60 3.96 6.46 -3.32
C MET A 60 5.33 7.09 -3.59
N GLY A 61 6.28 6.34 -4.14
CA GLY A 61 7.61 6.84 -4.53
C GLY A 61 7.58 8.07 -5.45
N LEU A 62 6.52 8.22 -6.25
CA LEU A 62 6.37 9.34 -7.18
C LEU A 62 5.51 10.49 -6.62
N GLU A 63 4.62 10.21 -5.68
CA GLU A 63 3.57 11.15 -5.26
C GLU A 63 3.71 11.63 -3.82
N GLU A 64 4.25 10.79 -2.94
CA GLU A 64 4.44 11.11 -1.54
C GLU A 64 5.79 11.80 -1.33
N ARG A 65 5.80 12.84 -0.48
CA ARG A 65 7.04 13.55 -0.12
C ARG A 65 7.95 12.71 0.77
N ASN A 66 7.36 11.83 1.57
CA ASN A 66 8.05 10.97 2.52
C ASN A 66 7.19 9.72 2.76
N LEU A 67 7.67 8.57 2.28
CA LEU A 67 6.94 7.30 2.35
C LEU A 67 6.67 6.89 3.81
N PRO A 68 7.68 6.82 4.72
CA PRO A 68 7.45 6.46 6.11
C PRO A 68 6.40 7.33 6.81
N ALA A 69 6.45 8.65 6.63
CA ALA A 69 5.48 9.57 7.24
C ALA A 69 4.08 9.36 6.67
N ALA A 70 3.94 9.21 5.35
CA ALA A 70 2.65 8.96 4.72
C ALA A 70 2.02 7.63 5.20
N LEU A 71 2.84 6.58 5.37
CA LEU A 71 2.38 5.31 5.93
C LEU A 71 1.93 5.47 7.39
N ALA A 72 2.76 6.10 8.23
CA ALA A 72 2.44 6.30 9.65
C ALA A 72 1.15 7.11 9.85
N ASP A 73 1.00 8.22 9.13
CA ASP A 73 -0.14 9.13 9.25
C ASP A 73 -1.47 8.48 8.83
N ASN A 74 -1.42 7.42 8.00
CA ASN A 74 -2.59 6.78 7.42
C ASN A 74 -2.76 5.31 7.84
N ALA A 75 -1.88 4.76 8.69
CA ALA A 75 -1.81 3.34 9.02
C ALA A 75 -3.14 2.72 9.47
N ALA A 76 -3.93 3.43 10.28
CA ALA A 76 -5.25 2.96 10.76
C ALA A 76 -6.27 2.71 9.63
N LEU A 77 -6.07 3.33 8.46
CA LEU A 77 -6.91 3.18 7.28
C LEU A 77 -6.30 2.26 6.23
N ILE A 78 -5.01 1.90 6.34
CA ILE A 78 -4.37 0.97 5.41
C ILE A 78 -4.88 -0.45 5.70
N GLY A 79 -5.43 -1.09 4.67
CA GLY A 79 -5.86 -2.49 4.71
C GLY A 79 -4.84 -3.43 4.07
N HIS A 80 -4.06 -2.94 3.09
CA HIS A 80 -3.11 -3.74 2.34
C HIS A 80 -1.93 -2.88 1.86
N VAL A 81 -0.76 -3.50 1.68
CA VAL A 81 0.43 -2.83 1.16
C VAL A 81 1.00 -3.60 -0.03
N HIS A 82 1.12 -2.93 -1.17
CA HIS A 82 1.86 -3.45 -2.31
C HIS A 82 3.34 -3.04 -2.21
N LEU A 83 4.20 -4.02 -2.48
CA LEU A 83 5.64 -3.92 -2.44
C LEU A 83 6.20 -4.09 -3.84
N ALA A 84 6.83 -3.03 -4.31
CA ALA A 84 7.68 -3.00 -5.48
C ALA A 84 8.80 -2.01 -5.19
N ASP A 85 9.97 -2.23 -5.79
CA ASP A 85 11.02 -1.23 -5.71
C ASP A 85 10.68 -0.01 -6.59
N SER A 86 11.45 1.06 -6.44
CA SER A 86 11.22 2.36 -7.09
C SER A 86 11.13 2.30 -8.63
N ASN A 87 11.62 1.21 -9.24
CA ASN A 87 11.62 0.95 -10.67
C ASN A 87 10.59 -0.13 -11.09
N ARG A 88 9.61 -0.44 -10.23
CA ARG A 88 8.59 -1.48 -10.42
C ARG A 88 9.19 -2.89 -10.61
N GLN A 89 10.42 -3.14 -10.16
CA GLN A 89 11.03 -4.48 -10.09
C GLN A 89 10.95 -5.05 -8.67
N LEU A 90 11.44 -6.28 -8.51
CA LEU A 90 11.54 -6.93 -7.21
C LEU A 90 12.34 -6.08 -6.20
N PRO A 91 11.92 -6.04 -4.93
CA PRO A 91 12.64 -5.35 -3.85
C PRO A 91 14.13 -5.66 -3.82
N GLY A 92 14.96 -4.63 -3.69
CA GLY A 92 16.43 -4.70 -3.71
C GLY A 92 17.06 -4.31 -5.05
N HIS A 93 16.27 -4.04 -6.08
CA HIS A 93 16.76 -3.64 -7.42
C HIS A 93 16.63 -2.13 -7.69
N GLY A 94 16.09 -1.35 -6.76
CA GLY A 94 15.92 0.09 -6.85
C GLY A 94 16.47 0.80 -5.61
N HIS A 95 15.81 1.89 -5.22
CA HIS A 95 16.24 2.73 -4.11
C HIS A 95 15.16 2.95 -3.04
N THR A 96 14.08 2.16 -3.05
CA THR A 96 13.06 2.25 -2.00
C THR A 96 13.65 1.84 -0.64
N ASP A 97 13.56 2.71 0.36
CA ASP A 97 13.94 2.39 1.74
C ASP A 97 12.83 1.59 2.44
N PHE A 98 12.81 0.28 2.18
CA PHE A 98 11.85 -0.64 2.78
C PHE A 98 11.96 -0.69 4.30
N THR A 99 13.18 -0.60 4.87
CA THR A 99 13.40 -0.64 6.33
C THR A 99 12.69 0.52 7.01
N ALA A 100 12.81 1.74 6.47
CA ALA A 100 12.11 2.91 7.02
C ALA A 100 10.59 2.79 6.88
N CYS A 101 10.09 2.27 5.76
CA CYS A 101 8.66 2.02 5.55
C CYS A 101 8.10 1.00 6.55
N PHE A 102 8.80 -0.12 6.75
CA PHE A 102 8.43 -1.15 7.71
C PHE A 102 8.49 -0.66 9.14
N LYS A 103 9.49 0.15 9.49
CA LYS A 103 9.58 0.77 10.81
C LYS A 103 8.37 1.66 11.10
N ALA A 104 7.95 2.47 10.12
CA ALA A 104 6.76 3.30 10.27
C ALA A 104 5.48 2.48 10.44
N LEU A 105 5.28 1.46 9.60
CA LEU A 105 4.12 0.56 9.67
C LEU A 105 4.07 -0.22 10.99
N ARG A 106 5.21 -0.74 11.44
CA ARG A 106 5.32 -1.45 12.72
C ARG A 106 5.03 -0.53 13.91
N ALA A 107 5.63 0.65 13.94
CA ALA A 107 5.38 1.65 14.99
C ALA A 107 3.91 2.10 15.03
N ALA A 108 3.23 2.05 13.89
CA ALA A 108 1.80 2.36 13.78
C ALA A 108 0.89 1.14 13.94
N HIS A 109 1.42 -0.01 14.38
CA HIS A 109 0.68 -1.26 14.61
C HIS A 109 -0.10 -1.76 13.39
N TYR A 110 0.49 -1.65 12.20
CA TYR A 110 -0.07 -2.28 11.00
C TYR A 110 0.05 -3.81 11.07
N GLU A 111 -1.08 -4.50 11.01
CA GLU A 111 -1.19 -5.96 11.09
C GLU A 111 -1.68 -6.61 9.78
N GLY A 112 -1.82 -5.81 8.72
CA GLY A 112 -2.30 -6.30 7.42
C GLY A 112 -1.22 -7.01 6.59
N TRP A 113 -1.63 -7.45 5.40
CA TRP A 113 -0.76 -8.19 4.49
C TRP A 113 0.05 -7.30 3.57
N PHE A 114 1.22 -7.80 3.21
CA PHE A 114 2.05 -7.28 2.12
C PHE A 114 1.95 -8.21 0.90
N ALA A 115 1.91 -7.64 -0.30
CA ALA A 115 2.00 -8.41 -1.55
C ALA A 115 3.05 -7.80 -2.48
N LEU A 116 3.77 -8.64 -3.22
CA LEU A 116 4.65 -8.18 -4.29
C LEU A 116 3.83 -7.81 -5.52
N GLU A 117 3.98 -6.59 -6.03
CA GLU A 117 3.34 -6.13 -7.27
C GLU A 117 4.36 -5.49 -8.21
N CYS A 118 5.19 -6.32 -8.82
CA CYS A 118 6.33 -5.86 -9.60
C CYS A 118 6.63 -6.78 -10.77
N GLY A 119 7.43 -6.27 -11.71
CA GLY A 119 8.08 -7.07 -12.73
C GLY A 119 8.97 -8.13 -12.09
N VAL A 120 8.87 -9.36 -12.59
CA VAL A 120 9.72 -10.48 -12.21
C VAL A 120 10.62 -10.78 -13.40
N THR A 121 11.92 -10.56 -13.23
CA THR A 121 12.94 -10.85 -14.23
C THR A 121 13.81 -12.01 -13.75
N GLY A 122 14.04 -13.02 -14.60
CA GLY A 122 14.72 -14.27 -14.23
C GLY A 122 13.74 -15.41 -13.89
N ASP A 123 14.28 -16.51 -13.35
CA ASP A 123 13.47 -17.66 -12.93
C ASP A 123 12.72 -17.33 -11.62
N PRO A 124 11.37 -17.29 -11.61
CA PRO A 124 10.58 -17.00 -10.42
C PRO A 124 10.89 -17.90 -9.21
N VAL A 125 11.32 -19.15 -9.45
CA VAL A 125 11.68 -20.10 -8.38
C VAL A 125 12.91 -19.63 -7.62
N GLU A 126 13.82 -18.91 -8.27
CA GLU A 126 15.04 -18.38 -7.66
C GLU A 126 14.85 -16.95 -7.14
N VAL A 127 14.24 -16.08 -7.95
CA VAL A 127 14.24 -14.63 -7.66
C VAL A 127 13.19 -14.21 -6.63
N LEU A 128 12.05 -14.90 -6.54
CA LEU A 128 11.02 -14.57 -5.54
C LEU A 128 11.48 -14.88 -4.11
N PRO A 129 12.07 -16.06 -3.80
CA PRO A 129 12.64 -16.30 -2.47
C PRO A 129 13.75 -15.31 -2.10
N ALA A 130 14.59 -14.92 -3.05
CA ALA A 130 15.64 -13.93 -2.82
C ALA A 130 15.06 -12.56 -2.45
N ALA A 131 14.05 -12.08 -3.19
CA ALA A 131 13.35 -10.83 -2.90
C ALA A 131 12.65 -10.86 -1.52
N VAL A 132 12.02 -11.98 -1.16
CA VAL A 132 11.46 -12.19 0.18
C VAL A 132 12.56 -12.16 1.25
N GLY A 133 13.74 -12.71 0.98
CA GLY A 133 14.90 -12.63 1.86
C GLY A 133 15.33 -11.19 2.14
N VAL A 134 15.39 -10.34 1.11
CA VAL A 134 15.67 -8.90 1.23
C VAL A 134 14.61 -8.22 2.12
N LEU A 135 13.32 -8.45 1.83
CA LEU A 135 12.23 -7.86 2.60
C LEU A 135 12.24 -8.30 4.08
N ARG A 136 12.54 -9.57 4.36
CA ARG A 136 12.67 -10.08 5.73
C ARG A 136 13.82 -9.41 6.48
N ALA A 137 14.97 -9.26 5.83
CA ALA A 137 16.11 -8.55 6.43
C ALA A 137 15.76 -7.08 6.77
N CYS A 138 15.05 -6.39 5.87
CA CYS A 138 14.53 -5.04 6.15
C CYS A 138 13.50 -5.02 7.28
N TRP A 139 12.61 -6.02 7.33
CA TRP A 139 11.59 -6.14 8.37
C TRP A 139 12.20 -6.39 9.75
N ASP A 140 13.24 -7.21 9.85
CA ASP A 140 13.96 -7.50 11.09
C ASP A 140 14.79 -6.29 11.56
N ALA A 141 15.37 -5.55 10.61
CA ALA A 141 16.11 -4.32 10.91
C ALA A 141 15.21 -3.15 11.38
N ALA A 142 13.90 -3.24 11.15
CA ALA A 142 12.94 -2.21 11.52
C ALA A 142 12.62 -2.13 13.02
N GLY A 143 13.10 -3.08 13.84
CA GLY A 143 12.73 -3.26 15.25
C GLY A 143 11.56 -4.21 15.38
#